data_AF-A0A0K8Q3D4-F1
#
_entry.id   AF-A0A0K8Q3D4-F1
#
_cell.length_a   1.000
_cell.length_b   1.000
_cell.length_c   1.000
_cell.angle_alpha   90.00
_cell.angle_beta   90.00
_cell.angle_gamma   90.00
#
_symmetry.space_group_name_H-M   'P 1'
#
loop_
_entity.id
_entity.type
_entity.pdbx_description
1 polymer ?
#
loop_
_entity_poly.entity_id
_entity_poly.type
_entity_poly.pdbx_seq_one_letter_code
_entity_poly.pdbx_strand_id
1 'polypeptide(L)'
;MESPTPVRILTVCTGNICRSPVAERLLQAGLDQVLPGAFQVRSAGTRAMVGDPIQPLSADIIRMYGGTERGFAARQLTPKILGETDIVLTMTSRHRGEVLQLDASLLKRTFTIREFARMLEALEERDNAADPAEK
;
A
#
# COMPACT_ATOMS: atom_id res chain seq x y z
N MET A 1 -5.99 8.73 26.96
CA MET A 1 -5.84 7.42 26.29
C MET A 1 -5.30 7.71 24.91
N GLU A 2 -3.99 7.62 24.71
CA GLU A 2 -3.41 7.74 23.37
C GLU A 2 -3.78 6.48 22.60
N SER A 3 -4.66 6.61 21.62
CA SER A 3 -4.85 5.57 20.61
C SER A 3 -3.51 5.37 19.89
N PRO A 4 -3.03 4.13 19.71
CA PRO A 4 -1.76 3.89 19.05
C PRO A 4 -1.78 4.51 17.66
N THR A 5 -0.69 5.21 17.29
CA THR A 5 -0.54 5.77 15.94
C THR A 5 -0.64 4.65 14.92
N PRO A 6 -1.52 4.75 13.91
CA PRO A 6 -1.71 3.69 12.93
C PRO A 6 -0.44 3.48 12.11
N VAL A 7 -0.18 2.24 11.70
CA VAL A 7 0.88 1.93 10.74
C VAL A 7 0.50 2.50 9.37
N ARG A 8 1.38 3.31 8.79
CA ARG A 8 1.12 4.04 7.55
C ARG A 8 1.71 3.30 6.35
N ILE A 9 0.83 2.89 5.45
CA ILE A 9 1.19 2.15 4.23
C ILE A 9 0.94 3.04 3.02
N LEU A 10 1.94 3.20 2.15
CA LEU A 10 1.81 3.93 0.90
C LEU A 10 1.87 2.98 -0.29
N THR A 11 0.85 2.99 -1.15
CA THR A 11 0.89 2.26 -2.42
C THR A 11 1.28 3.18 -3.59
N VAL A 12 2.17 2.74 -4.47
CA VAL A 12 2.73 3.63 -5.53
C VAL A 12 2.62 3.02 -6.92
N CYS A 13 2.03 3.79 -7.84
CA CYS A 13 2.06 3.49 -9.27
C CYS A 13 2.48 4.73 -10.08
N THR A 14 2.21 4.77 -11.38
CA THR A 14 2.57 5.91 -12.24
C THR A 14 1.59 7.06 -12.07
N GLY A 15 0.36 6.90 -12.56
CA GLY A 15 -0.64 7.97 -12.64
C GLY A 15 -1.48 8.19 -11.38
N ASN A 16 -1.40 7.30 -10.40
CA ASN A 16 -2.27 7.27 -9.22
C ASN A 16 -3.78 7.21 -9.51
N ILE A 17 -4.21 6.64 -10.63
CA ILE A 17 -5.65 6.48 -10.93
C ILE A 17 -6.08 5.02 -11.17
N CYS A 18 -5.15 4.07 -11.31
CA CYS A 18 -5.48 2.66 -11.61
C CYS A 18 -5.04 1.70 -10.49
N ARG A 19 -3.76 1.29 -10.51
CA ARG A 19 -3.26 0.19 -9.67
C ARG A 19 -3.08 0.58 -8.20
N SER A 20 -2.47 1.73 -7.92
CA SER A 20 -2.26 2.14 -6.53
C SER A 20 -3.56 2.50 -5.80
N PRO A 21 -4.57 3.15 -6.40
CA PRO A 21 -5.86 3.36 -5.74
C PRO A 21 -6.60 2.05 -5.44
N VAL A 22 -6.55 1.06 -6.35
CA VAL A 22 -7.11 -0.28 -6.07
C VAL A 22 -6.45 -0.90 -4.85
N ALA A 23 -5.11 -0.89 -4.80
CA ALA A 23 -4.37 -1.40 -3.65
C ALA A 23 -4.69 -0.62 -2.37
N GLU A 24 -4.79 0.71 -2.42
CA GLU A 24 -5.16 1.53 -1.25
C GLU A 24 -6.52 1.12 -0.68
N ARG A 25 -7.55 1.09 -1.53
CA ARG A 25 -8.93 0.91 -1.06
C ARG A 25 -9.21 -0.50 -0.59
N LEU A 26 -8.64 -1.51 -1.25
CA LEU A 26 -8.83 -2.90 -0.85
C LEU A 26 -7.99 -3.28 0.36
N LEU A 27 -6.75 -2.79 0.46
CA LEU A 27 -5.94 -3.02 1.67
C LEU A 27 -6.57 -2.33 2.88
N GLN A 28 -7.03 -1.08 2.75
CA GLN A 28 -7.70 -0.40 3.87
C GLN A 28 -8.95 -1.17 4.31
N ALA A 29 -9.84 -1.53 3.36
CA ALA A 29 -11.06 -2.26 3.67
C ALA A 29 -10.77 -3.60 4.36
N GLY A 30 -9.81 -4.38 3.86
CA GLY A 30 -9.42 -5.65 4.46
C GLY A 30 -8.78 -5.50 5.85
N LEU A 31 -7.85 -4.56 6.01
CA LEU A 31 -7.17 -4.32 7.28
C LEU A 31 -8.14 -3.80 8.35
N ASP A 32 -9.12 -2.99 7.97
CA ASP A 32 -10.16 -2.52 8.89
C ASP A 32 -11.07 -3.67 9.37
N GLN A 33 -11.23 -4.76 8.61
CA GLN A 33 -11.95 -5.95 9.11
C GLN A 33 -11.14 -6.74 10.15
N VAL A 34 -9.81 -6.70 10.07
CA VAL A 34 -8.93 -7.50 10.93
C VAL A 34 -8.57 -6.73 12.20
N LEU A 35 -8.10 -5.49 12.06
CA LEU A 35 -7.68 -4.62 13.15
C LEU A 35 -8.13 -3.16 12.86
N PRO A 36 -9.39 -2.82 13.17
CA PRO A 36 -9.96 -1.50 12.91
C PRO A 36 -9.08 -0.37 13.48
N GLY A 37 -8.70 0.59 12.63
CA GLY A 37 -7.95 1.78 13.04
C GLY A 37 -6.46 1.56 13.33
N ALA A 38 -5.95 0.32 13.21
CA ALA A 38 -4.53 0.04 13.38
C ALA A 38 -3.68 0.42 12.15
N PHE A 39 -4.32 0.60 11.00
CA PHE A 39 -3.65 0.86 9.73
C PHE A 39 -4.25 2.07 9.01
N GLN A 40 -3.38 2.84 8.36
CA GLN A 40 -3.76 3.87 7.41
C GLN A 40 -3.08 3.60 6.08
N VAL A 41 -3.87 3.27 5.06
CA VAL A 41 -3.40 3.05 3.71
C VAL A 41 -3.70 4.28 2.86
N ARG A 42 -2.70 4.76 2.13
CA ARG A 42 -2.86 5.81 1.13
C ARG A 42 -2.09 5.44 -0.13
N SER A 43 -2.32 6.14 -1.23
CA SER A 43 -1.62 5.91 -2.51
C SER A 43 -1.01 7.18 -3.09
N ALA A 44 -0.01 7.06 -3.96
CA ALA A 44 0.53 8.18 -4.73
C ALA A 44 1.01 7.72 -6.12
N GLY A 45 1.34 8.68 -6.97
CA GLY A 45 1.83 8.45 -8.33
C GLY A 45 3.19 9.10 -8.57
N THR A 46 4.10 8.40 -9.24
CA THR A 46 5.40 8.98 -9.63
C THR A 46 5.27 10.02 -10.73
N ARG A 47 4.20 9.94 -11.53
CA ARG A 47 3.77 10.94 -12.51
C ARG A 47 2.24 11.05 -12.43
N ALA A 48 1.77 11.55 -11.29
CA ALA A 48 0.35 11.49 -10.96
C ALA A 48 -0.47 12.41 -11.86
N MET A 49 -1.69 11.97 -12.19
CA MET A 49 -2.71 12.82 -12.77
C MET A 49 -3.41 13.57 -11.64
N VAL A 50 -2.74 14.58 -11.08
CA VAL A 50 -3.16 15.22 -9.81
C VAL A 50 -4.58 15.77 -9.91
N GLY A 51 -5.42 15.42 -8.94
CA GLY A 51 -6.83 15.83 -8.87
C GLY A 51 -7.80 14.89 -9.59
N ASP A 52 -7.31 14.02 -10.47
CA ASP A 52 -8.17 13.10 -11.22
C ASP A 52 -8.80 12.03 -10.30
N PRO A 53 -10.02 11.59 -10.62
CA PRO A 53 -10.65 10.48 -9.92
C PRO A 53 -9.98 9.14 -10.26
N ILE A 54 -10.37 8.09 -9.54
CA ILE A 54 -10.00 6.72 -9.91
C ILE A 54 -10.56 6.42 -11.31
N GLN A 55 -9.75 5.78 -12.14
CA GLN A 55 -10.15 5.36 -13.48
C GLN A 55 -11.37 4.42 -13.38
N PRO A 56 -12.39 4.55 -14.26
CA PRO A 56 -13.67 3.86 -14.09
C PRO A 56 -13.58 2.33 -13.86
N LEU A 57 -12.78 1.61 -14.65
CA LEU A 57 -12.61 0.17 -14.50
C LEU A 57 -11.94 -0.20 -13.17
N SER A 58 -11.02 0.65 -12.70
CA SER A 58 -10.40 0.47 -11.39
C SER A 58 -11.39 0.73 -10.25
N ALA A 59 -12.32 1.68 -10.41
CA ALA A 59 -13.41 1.90 -9.47
C ALA A 59 -14.40 0.73 -9.45
N ASP A 60 -14.71 0.13 -10.60
CA ASP A 60 -15.52 -1.10 -10.69
C ASP A 60 -14.88 -2.24 -9.89
N ILE A 61 -13.58 -2.47 -10.06
CA ILE A 61 -12.83 -3.48 -9.31
C ILE A 61 -12.89 -3.20 -7.81
N ILE A 62 -12.68 -1.94 -7.39
CA ILE A 62 -12.74 -1.58 -5.97
C ILE A 62 -14.11 -1.93 -5.37
N ARG A 63 -15.21 -1.56 -6.04
CA ARG A 63 -16.56 -1.87 -5.59
C ARG A 63 -16.84 -3.37 -5.56
N MET A 64 -16.39 -4.09 -6.59
CA MET A 64 -16.57 -5.54 -6.70
C MET A 64 -15.95 -6.30 -5.52
N TYR A 65 -14.81 -5.83 -5.02
CA TYR A 65 -14.10 -6.45 -3.90
C TYR A 65 -14.37 -5.76 -2.54
N GLY A 66 -15.46 -4.99 -2.42
CA GLY A 66 -15.93 -4.45 -1.14
C GLY A 66 -15.25 -3.17 -0.65
N GLY A 67 -14.46 -2.50 -1.49
CA GLY A 67 -13.90 -1.18 -1.19
C GLY A 67 -14.79 -0.02 -1.66
N THR A 68 -14.36 1.21 -1.38
CA THR A 68 -15.00 2.43 -1.89
C THR A 68 -14.01 3.35 -2.61
N GLU A 69 -14.43 3.87 -3.75
CA GLU A 69 -13.74 4.85 -4.58
C GLU A 69 -13.97 6.30 -4.15
N ARG A 70 -14.92 6.54 -3.24
CA ARG A 70 -15.36 7.90 -2.86
C ARG A 70 -14.26 8.70 -2.16
N GLY A 71 -14.29 10.01 -2.34
CA GLY A 71 -13.33 10.93 -1.71
C GLY A 71 -11.89 10.69 -2.17
N PHE A 72 -11.69 10.11 -3.34
CA PHE A 72 -10.38 9.92 -3.94
C PHE A 72 -10.03 11.08 -4.87
N ALA A 73 -8.78 11.54 -4.78
CA ALA A 73 -8.15 12.38 -5.78
C ALA A 73 -6.68 11.95 -5.92
N ALA A 74 -6.24 11.76 -7.15
CA ALA A 74 -4.86 11.38 -7.42
C ALA A 74 -3.89 12.46 -6.92
N ARG A 75 -2.74 12.03 -6.40
CA ARG A 75 -1.71 12.90 -5.81
C ARG A 75 -0.30 12.49 -6.22
N GLN A 76 0.54 13.49 -6.41
CA GLN A 76 1.94 13.32 -6.78
C GLN A 76 2.73 12.78 -5.60
N LEU A 77 3.57 11.78 -5.85
CA LEU A 77 4.55 11.30 -4.90
C LEU A 77 5.57 12.41 -4.62
N THR A 78 5.80 12.68 -3.34
CA THR A 78 6.75 13.69 -2.87
C THR A 78 7.57 13.15 -1.70
N PRO A 79 8.78 13.70 -1.42
CA PRO A 79 9.55 13.35 -0.23
C PRO A 79 8.78 13.55 1.07
N LYS A 80 7.91 14.56 1.15
CA LYS A 80 7.04 14.79 2.31
C LYS A 80 6.12 13.60 2.58
N ILE A 81 5.43 13.09 1.55
CA ILE A 81 4.56 11.90 1.68
C ILE A 81 5.37 10.68 2.12
N LEU A 82 6.59 10.52 1.59
CA LEU A 82 7.48 9.42 1.94
C LEU A 82 7.92 9.48 3.42
N GLY A 83 8.27 10.67 3.94
CA GLY A 83 8.61 10.88 5.35
C GLY A 83 7.45 10.62 6.32
N GLU A 84 6.22 10.61 5.82
CA GLU A 84 5.00 10.31 6.58
C GLU A 84 4.56 8.84 6.44
N THR A 85 5.42 7.94 5.94
CA THR A 85 5.07 6.54 5.64
C THR A 85 6.00 5.56 6.36
N ASP A 86 5.44 4.45 6.86
CA ASP A 86 6.20 3.39 7.52
C ASP A 86 6.58 2.26 6.54
N ILE A 87 5.70 1.94 5.57
CA ILE A 87 5.93 0.92 4.51
C ILE A 87 5.47 1.45 3.15
N VAL A 88 6.28 1.25 2.11
CA VAL A 88 5.93 1.59 0.71
C VAL A 88 5.76 0.33 -0.13
N LEU A 89 4.57 0.14 -0.70
CA LEU A 89 4.23 -0.96 -1.60
C LEU A 89 4.10 -0.46 -3.04
N THR A 90 5.05 -0.84 -3.86
CA THR A 90 5.14 -0.37 -5.25
C THR A 90 4.53 -1.37 -6.23
N MET A 91 3.94 -0.87 -7.31
CA MET A 91 3.31 -1.76 -8.31
C MET A 91 4.32 -2.43 -9.24
N THR A 92 5.54 -1.91 -9.34
CA THR A 92 6.62 -2.46 -10.18
C THR A 92 7.98 -2.11 -9.59
N SER A 93 9.03 -2.84 -9.98
CA SER A 93 10.42 -2.53 -9.61
C SER A 93 10.88 -1.14 -10.06
N ARG A 94 10.35 -0.65 -11.19
CA ARG A 94 10.59 0.73 -11.66
C ARG A 94 10.06 1.76 -10.66
N HIS A 95 8.85 1.58 -10.15
CA HIS A 95 8.29 2.47 -9.12
C HIS A 95 9.12 2.39 -7.82
N ARG A 96 9.62 1.20 -7.45
CA ARG A 96 10.56 1.05 -6.33
C ARG A 96 11.83 1.87 -6.55
N GLY A 97 12.42 1.83 -7.74
CA GLY A 97 13.55 2.68 -8.10
C GLY A 97 13.24 4.17 -7.97
N GLU A 98 12.09 4.63 -8.48
CA GLU A 98 11.66 6.03 -8.38
C GLU A 98 11.46 6.49 -6.92
N VAL A 99 10.91 5.62 -6.05
CA VAL A 99 10.80 5.90 -4.61
C VAL A 99 12.19 6.04 -3.98
N LEU A 100 13.11 5.12 -4.26
CA LEU A 100 14.45 5.13 -3.66
C LEU A 100 15.36 6.23 -4.20
N GLN A 101 15.05 6.78 -5.38
CA GLN A 101 15.70 7.99 -5.88
C GLN A 101 15.26 9.24 -5.11
N LEU A 102 14.02 9.28 -4.62
CA LEU A 102 13.54 10.37 -3.77
C LEU A 102 14.03 10.24 -2.33
N ASP A 103 14.09 9.02 -1.81
CA ASP A 103 14.60 8.72 -0.47
C ASP A 103 15.20 7.31 -0.38
N ALA A 104 16.53 7.24 -0.37
CA ALA A 104 17.28 5.99 -0.29
C ALA A 104 17.19 5.32 1.10
N SER A 105 16.83 6.06 2.15
CA SER A 105 16.72 5.51 3.51
C SER A 105 15.58 4.47 3.62
N LEU A 106 14.61 4.52 2.70
CA LEU A 106 13.47 3.62 2.64
C LEU A 106 13.77 2.26 2.00
N LEU A 107 15.03 1.94 1.69
CA LEU A 107 15.43 0.68 1.03
C LEU A 107 14.85 -0.57 1.71
N LYS A 108 14.86 -0.60 3.05
CA LYS A 108 14.36 -1.72 3.86
C LYS A 108 12.85 -1.70 4.10
N ARG A 109 12.16 -0.64 3.67
CA ARG A 109 10.72 -0.41 3.90
C ARG A 109 9.94 -0.31 2.59
N THR A 110 10.62 -0.45 1.45
CA THR A 110 10.02 -0.34 0.12
C THR A 110 10.12 -1.67 -0.60
N PHE A 111 8.97 -2.22 -0.97
CA PHE A 111 8.85 -3.51 -1.66
C PHE A 111 7.96 -3.35 -2.88
N THR A 112 8.06 -4.24 -3.86
CA THR A 112 6.93 -4.43 -4.77
C THR A 112 5.83 -5.22 -4.05
N ILE A 113 4.57 -5.00 -4.43
CA ILE A 113 3.45 -5.70 -3.79
C ILE A 113 3.59 -7.24 -3.88
N ARG A 114 4.16 -7.75 -4.98
CA ARG A 114 4.41 -9.18 -5.16
C ARG A 114 5.58 -9.71 -4.32
N GLU A 115 6.64 -8.93 -4.18
CA GLU A 115 7.74 -9.27 -3.26
C GLU A 115 7.23 -9.33 -1.82
N PHE A 116 6.41 -8.35 -1.42
CA PHE A 116 5.83 -8.31 -0.07
C PHE A 116 4.94 -9.53 0.20
N ALA A 117 4.05 -9.90 -0.73
CA ALA A 117 3.22 -11.09 -0.60
C ALA A 117 4.04 -12.38 -0.39
N ARG A 118 5.09 -12.59 -1.20
CA ARG A 118 6.00 -13.73 -1.05
C ARG A 118 6.76 -13.72 0.29
N MET A 119 7.10 -12.55 0.80
CA MET A 119 7.74 -12.43 2.11
C MET A 119 6.79 -12.84 3.24
N LEU A 120 5.50 -12.54 3.13
CA LEU A 120 4.50 -12.99 4.11
C LEU A 120 4.37 -14.51 4.11
N GLU A 121 4.26 -15.14 2.95
CA GLU A 121 4.21 -16.60 2.81
C GLU A 121 5.44 -17.26 3.48
N ALA A 122 6.65 -16.74 3.21
CA ALA A 122 7.88 -17.25 3.81
C ALA A 122 7.96 -17.00 5.34
N LEU A 123 7.33 -15.97 5.87
CA LEU A 123 7.26 -15.72 7.31
C LEU A 123 6.30 -16.70 7.98
N GLU A 124 5.12 -16.92 7.39
CA GLU A 124 4.15 -17.91 7.87
C GLU A 124 4.75 -19.32 7.88
N GLU A 125 5.47 -19.72 6.83
CA GLU A 125 6.19 -21.00 6.79
C GLU A 125 7.21 -21.14 7.92
N ARG A 126 7.95 -20.06 8.22
CA ARG A 126 8.97 -20.06 9.29
C ARG A 126 8.33 -20.13 10.67
N ASP A 127 7.24 -19.40 10.89
CA ASP A 127 6.50 -19.42 12.15
C ASP A 127 5.90 -20.82 12.37
N ASN A 128 5.31 -21.42 11.34
CA ASN A 128 4.80 -22.80 11.37
C ASN A 128 5.89 -23.86 11.57
N ALA A 129 7.09 -23.65 11.02
CA ALA A 129 8.22 -24.57 11.22
C ALA A 129 8.87 -24.41 12.61
N ALA A 130 8.73 -23.25 13.24
CA ALA A 130 9.23 -22.97 14.58
C ALA A 130 8.29 -23.48 15.70
N ASP A 131 7.05 -23.87 15.37
CA ASP A 131 6.09 -24.45 16.30
C ASP A 131 5.68 -25.90 15.92
N PRO A 132 6.51 -26.92 16.23
CA PRO A 132 6.22 -28.31 15.92
C PRO A 132 5.19 -28.99 16.86
N ALA A 133 4.56 -28.25 17.79
CA ALA A 133 3.78 -28.86 18.88
C ALA A 133 2.29 -29.12 18.58
N GLU A 134 1.77 -28.81 17.39
CA GLU A 134 0.34 -28.98 17.07
C GLU A 134 0.10 -29.85 15.82
N LYS A 135 0.77 -31.01 15.75
CA LYS A 135 0.41 -32.10 14.83
C LYS A 135 0.25 -33.43 15.54
#